data_AF-A0A2V4A432-F1
#
_entry.id   AF-A0A2V4A432-F1
#
_cell.length_a   1.000
_cell.length_b   1.000
_cell.length_c   1.000
_cell.angle_alpha   90.00
_cell.angle_beta   90.00
_cell.angle_gamma   90.00
#
_symmetry.space_group_name_H-M   'P 1'
#
loop_
_entity.id
_entity.type
_entity.pdbx_description
1 polymer ?
#
loop_
_entity_poly.entity_id
_entity_poly.type
_entity_poly.pdbx_seq_one_letter_code
_entity_poly.pdbx_strand_id
1 'polypeptide(L)'
;MKIIYKHMKTHLQFVISLVAMVMLSTLSCNAGNPGNGDWDIVITKNNNWRVENIKISTNGDIEFNDDYTDVKAMSDDAYIKISMVSFGMRRKLYIRSDEGRVNYRYFEGSREVDFEPKGRAWMKKMLPDIVRNSGLDLENRVNKIYKKSGVTGFLNELQETDSDYYRSRMVKYLLKNNKLNKNELQNLLREFPYRINSDYELSQIYKKYNPVFIQDPEISAEFFNSLEEISSNYELSQVLKSVYKLNELNEENFTHFIDAMGEISSSYEKSNLMKMALADDKLTEAQLNKVLNEVEELSSSYEKSQIIKSIIKDEGLSSGNVDKIIELTESVSSDYEMGQIINSMIREQMVNKSNLNQFNELLGNISSDYTYKGILDQLVEYEPLGEDRFDFLLKASDDISSSYELSKFYKTLLIKGNLTKKQQLVLISKSDNISSNYELASFLLAATHKMDLEDKEIKDALINAAQEISSEYEYGKVMKAIYSK
;
A
#
# COMPACT_ATOMS: atom_id res chain seq x y z
N MET A 1 7.39 10.30 41.72
CA MET A 1 8.52 11.23 41.98
C MET A 1 9.21 11.46 40.63
N LYS A 2 9.27 12.71 40.19
CA LYS A 2 9.69 13.23 38.87
C LYS A 2 10.98 12.61 38.32
N ILE A 3 11.02 12.28 37.03
CA ILE A 3 12.09 12.64 36.06
C ILE A 3 11.38 12.87 34.71
N ILE A 4 11.40 14.12 34.22
CA ILE A 4 10.81 14.57 32.95
C ILE A 4 11.93 14.73 31.93
N TYR A 5 11.68 14.22 30.72
CA TYR A 5 12.50 14.32 29.52
C TYR A 5 12.80 15.78 29.13
N LYS A 6 14.04 16.02 28.67
CA LYS A 6 14.55 17.32 28.21
C LYS A 6 15.11 17.15 26.79
N HIS A 7 14.89 18.19 25.97
CA HIS A 7 15.47 18.54 24.65
C HIS A 7 14.67 18.05 23.42
N MET A 8 14.41 18.85 22.38
CA MET A 8 14.60 20.28 22.13
C MET A 8 13.79 20.61 20.86
N LYS A 9 12.83 21.54 20.93
CA LYS A 9 12.26 22.23 19.76
C LYS A 9 13.11 23.48 19.51
N THR A 10 13.72 23.60 18.35
CA THR A 10 14.31 24.87 17.88
C THR A 10 13.48 25.43 16.74
N HIS A 11 12.78 26.52 17.06
CA HIS A 11 12.23 27.48 16.12
C HIS A 11 13.35 28.17 15.35
N LEU A 12 13.15 28.40 14.05
CA LEU A 12 13.87 29.44 13.31
C LEU A 12 12.85 30.26 12.52
N GLN A 13 12.49 31.41 13.10
CA GLN A 13 11.86 32.52 12.39
C GLN A 13 12.96 33.36 11.74
N PHE A 14 12.79 33.71 10.47
CA PHE A 14 13.37 34.91 9.90
C PHE A 14 12.30 35.64 9.09
N VAL A 15 12.00 36.86 9.53
CA VAL A 15 11.25 37.90 8.82
C VAL A 15 12.28 38.94 8.37
N ILE A 16 12.13 39.52 7.17
CA ILE A 16 12.11 40.98 6.91
C ILE A 16 12.17 41.30 5.39
N SER A 17 11.13 42.02 4.97
CA SER A 17 11.04 43.15 4.01
C SER A 17 11.30 43.01 2.51
N LEU A 18 10.19 43.05 1.77
CA LEU A 18 9.81 44.08 0.78
C LEU A 18 10.93 44.99 0.23
N VAL A 19 11.28 44.82 -1.04
CA VAL A 19 11.72 45.89 -1.96
C VAL A 19 10.99 45.68 -3.29
N ALA A 20 10.11 46.63 -3.62
CA ALA A 20 9.53 46.76 -4.95
C ALA A 20 10.57 47.37 -5.88
N MET A 21 10.91 46.68 -6.97
CA MET A 21 11.64 47.26 -8.08
C MET A 21 10.95 46.82 -9.37
N VAL A 22 10.26 47.77 -9.99
CA VAL A 22 9.68 47.67 -11.33
C VAL A 22 10.82 47.48 -12.32
N MET A 23 10.87 46.31 -12.95
CA MET A 23 11.61 46.08 -14.17
C MET A 23 10.66 45.46 -15.17
N LEU A 24 10.22 46.25 -16.15
CA LEU A 24 9.69 45.75 -17.41
C LEU A 24 10.83 44.97 -18.08
N SER A 25 10.82 43.64 -17.93
CA SER A 25 11.51 42.75 -18.86
C SER A 25 10.49 42.29 -19.88
N THR A 26 10.77 42.57 -21.15
CA THR A 26 10.12 41.91 -22.28
C THR A 26 10.27 40.41 -22.09
N LEU A 27 9.17 39.73 -21.73
CA LEU A 27 9.11 38.27 -21.68
C LEU A 27 9.23 37.74 -23.12
N SER A 28 10.47 37.50 -23.55
CA SER A 28 10.75 36.46 -24.53
C SER A 28 10.39 35.14 -23.84
N CYS A 29 9.29 34.53 -24.27
CA CYS A 29 8.86 33.22 -23.84
C CYS A 29 9.84 32.19 -24.39
N ASN A 30 10.95 31.98 -23.70
CA ASN A 30 11.88 30.89 -24.00
C ASN A 30 11.29 29.60 -23.39
N ALA A 31 10.41 28.95 -24.16
CA ALA A 31 9.96 27.59 -23.88
C ALA A 31 11.14 26.66 -24.16
N GLY A 32 11.79 26.16 -23.11
CA GLY A 32 12.86 25.17 -23.23
C GLY A 32 12.34 23.89 -23.86
N ASN A 33 12.63 23.70 -25.14
CA ASN A 33 12.29 22.53 -25.94
C ASN A 33 13.13 21.32 -25.48
N PRO A 34 12.53 20.14 -25.21
CA PRO A 34 13.31 18.95 -24.85
C PRO A 34 13.98 18.35 -26.09
N GLY A 35 15.29 18.58 -26.22
CA GLY A 35 16.22 17.70 -26.96
C GLY A 35 16.33 17.95 -28.46
N ASN A 36 17.51 18.44 -28.86
CA ASN A 36 17.94 18.65 -30.25
C ASN A 36 18.32 17.30 -30.92
N GLY A 37 17.42 16.31 -30.89
CA GLY A 37 17.63 14.96 -31.42
C GLY A 37 16.50 14.52 -32.34
N ASP A 38 16.77 13.56 -33.22
CA ASP A 38 15.73 12.94 -34.04
C ASP A 38 14.70 12.24 -33.16
N TRP A 39 13.44 12.63 -33.29
CA TRP A 39 12.32 12.00 -32.59
C TRP A 39 11.54 11.12 -33.55
N ASP A 40 11.43 9.81 -33.27
CA ASP A 40 10.68 8.83 -34.06
C ASP A 40 9.46 8.34 -33.27
N ILE A 41 8.26 8.42 -33.87
CA ILE A 41 7.04 7.81 -33.35
C ILE A 41 6.44 6.86 -34.37
N VAL A 42 5.89 5.75 -33.87
CA VAL A 42 5.01 4.86 -34.63
C VAL A 42 3.66 4.78 -33.94
N ILE A 43 2.59 5.14 -34.66
CA ILE A 43 1.19 4.99 -34.22
C ILE A 43 0.56 3.91 -35.09
N THR A 44 -0.10 2.95 -34.45
CA THR A 44 -0.93 1.96 -35.12
C THR A 44 -2.37 2.15 -34.67
N LYS A 45 -3.25 2.58 -35.58
CA LYS A 45 -4.70 2.63 -35.34
C LYS A 45 -5.33 1.35 -35.87
N ASN A 46 -6.12 0.66 -35.05
CA ASN A 46 -6.82 -0.56 -35.44
C ASN A 46 -8.31 -0.42 -35.15
N ASN A 47 -9.12 -0.37 -36.20
CA ASN A 47 -10.58 -0.46 -36.12
C ASN A 47 -11.01 -1.76 -36.81
N ASN A 48 -12.22 -2.28 -36.53
CA ASN A 48 -12.76 -3.60 -36.97
C ASN A 48 -12.60 -3.98 -38.46
N TRP A 49 -12.09 -3.10 -39.32
CA TRP A 49 -11.94 -3.22 -40.77
C TRP A 49 -10.76 -2.40 -41.34
N ARG A 50 -9.92 -1.75 -40.50
CA ARG A 50 -8.81 -0.87 -40.94
C ARG A 50 -7.64 -0.90 -39.96
N VAL A 51 -6.43 -1.14 -40.49
CA VAL A 51 -5.17 -0.86 -39.78
C VAL A 51 -4.48 0.31 -40.46
N GLU A 52 -4.22 1.37 -39.70
CA GLU A 52 -3.43 2.51 -40.15
C GLU A 52 -2.11 2.56 -39.37
N ASN A 53 -1.00 2.61 -40.08
CA ASN A 53 0.33 2.75 -39.48
C ASN A 53 0.92 4.09 -39.87
N ILE A 54 1.20 4.93 -38.88
CA ILE A 54 1.77 6.27 -39.06
C ILE A 54 3.16 6.26 -38.43
N LYS A 55 4.19 6.47 -39.23
CA LYS A 55 5.54 6.76 -38.73
C LYS A 55 5.81 8.25 -38.89
N ILE A 56 6.18 8.90 -37.79
CA ILE A 56 6.51 10.32 -37.74
C ILE A 56 7.97 10.42 -37.33
N SER A 57 8.72 11.28 -38.00
CA SER A 57 10.01 11.72 -37.49
C SER A 57 10.17 13.21 -37.63
N THR A 58 10.79 13.84 -36.65
CA THR A 58 10.97 15.28 -36.69
C THR A 58 12.21 15.71 -35.92
N ASN A 59 12.72 16.88 -36.29
CA ASN A 59 13.83 17.56 -35.66
C ASN A 59 13.65 19.08 -35.82
N GLY A 60 14.11 19.84 -34.82
CA GLY A 60 14.07 21.31 -34.80
C GLY A 60 12.74 21.90 -34.35
N ASP A 61 12.69 23.23 -34.26
CA ASP A 61 11.51 23.97 -33.83
C ASP A 61 10.54 24.14 -35.01
N ILE A 62 9.26 23.88 -34.77
CA ILE A 62 8.23 23.90 -35.83
C ILE A 62 7.03 24.70 -35.33
N GLU A 63 6.64 25.71 -36.11
CA GLU A 63 5.46 26.51 -35.87
C GLU A 63 4.34 26.11 -36.83
N PHE A 64 3.24 25.58 -36.29
CA PHE A 64 2.03 25.27 -37.06
C PHE A 64 1.07 26.45 -37.10
N ASN A 65 0.24 26.50 -38.15
CA ASN A 65 -0.91 27.39 -38.17
C ASN A 65 -1.98 26.97 -37.15
N ASP A 66 -3.00 27.82 -36.96
CA ASP A 66 -3.90 27.71 -35.81
C ASP A 66 -4.83 26.49 -35.87
N ASP A 67 -5.13 26.00 -37.08
CA ASP A 67 -5.94 24.81 -37.32
C ASP A 67 -5.09 23.55 -37.58
N TYR A 68 -3.76 23.64 -37.49
CA TYR A 68 -2.81 22.56 -37.74
C TYR A 68 -2.93 21.93 -39.14
N THR A 69 -3.35 22.73 -40.13
CA THR A 69 -3.44 22.31 -41.53
C THR A 69 -2.21 22.66 -42.38
N ASP A 70 -1.29 23.46 -41.85
CA ASP A 70 -0.02 23.83 -42.49
C ASP A 70 1.08 24.21 -41.47
N VAL A 71 2.33 24.25 -41.95
CA VAL A 71 3.51 24.72 -41.20
C VAL A 71 3.80 26.17 -41.58
N LYS A 72 3.78 27.08 -40.60
CA LYS A 72 4.06 28.51 -40.77
C LYS A 72 5.55 28.79 -40.87
N ALA A 73 6.34 28.20 -39.98
CA ALA A 73 7.77 28.42 -39.87
C ALA A 73 8.46 27.20 -39.26
N MET A 74 9.75 27.06 -39.52
CA MET A 74 10.61 26.02 -38.99
C MET A 74 12.00 26.59 -38.75
N SER A 75 12.72 26.12 -37.72
CA SER A 75 14.13 26.47 -37.55
C SER A 75 14.97 25.95 -38.72
N ASP A 76 16.17 26.49 -38.91
CA ASP A 76 17.08 26.00 -39.95
C ASP A 76 17.35 24.50 -39.77
N ASP A 77 17.41 23.78 -40.89
CA ASP A 77 17.54 22.31 -40.98
C ASP A 77 16.44 21.47 -40.31
N ALA A 78 15.42 22.10 -39.71
CA ALA A 78 14.30 21.38 -39.14
C ALA A 78 13.51 20.62 -40.20
N TYR A 79 12.95 19.48 -39.80
CA TYR A 79 12.16 18.65 -40.70
C TYR A 79 11.02 17.93 -39.98
N ILE A 80 10.01 17.55 -40.76
CA ILE A 80 8.97 16.57 -40.41
C ILE A 80 8.90 15.55 -41.55
N LYS A 81 9.00 14.26 -41.22
CA LYS A 81 8.68 13.15 -42.10
C LYS A 81 7.46 12.41 -41.57
N ILE A 82 6.44 12.29 -42.37
CA ILE A 82 5.24 11.50 -42.07
C ILE A 82 5.18 10.40 -43.12
N SER A 83 5.09 9.14 -42.69
CA SER A 83 4.85 7.98 -43.54
C SER A 83 3.61 7.26 -43.03
N MET A 84 2.52 7.33 -43.78
CA MET A 84 1.26 6.68 -43.43
C MET A 84 0.99 5.51 -44.37
N VAL A 85 0.61 4.37 -43.82
CA VAL A 85 0.05 3.23 -44.55
C VAL A 85 -1.39 3.05 -44.10
N SER A 86 -2.33 3.20 -45.03
CA SER A 86 -3.76 2.97 -44.80
C SER A 86 -4.33 2.30 -46.05
N PHE A 87 -5.14 1.25 -45.87
CA PHE A 87 -5.70 0.46 -46.98
C PHE A 87 -4.68 -0.07 -48.00
N GLY A 88 -3.50 -0.49 -47.52
CA GLY A 88 -2.41 -0.95 -48.39
C GLY A 88 -1.75 0.16 -49.23
N MET A 89 -2.24 1.39 -49.16
CA MET A 89 -1.64 2.56 -49.82
C MET A 89 -0.69 3.26 -48.86
N ARG A 90 0.58 3.40 -49.29
CA ARG A 90 1.57 4.18 -48.58
C ARG A 90 1.61 5.61 -49.11
N ARG A 91 1.55 6.59 -48.22
CA ARG A 91 1.81 8.00 -48.51
C ARG A 91 2.94 8.51 -47.64
N LYS A 92 3.77 9.40 -48.18
CA LYS A 92 4.79 10.09 -47.39
C LYS A 92 4.75 11.58 -47.64
N LEU A 93 4.95 12.35 -46.58
CA LEU A 93 5.13 13.79 -46.63
C LEU A 93 6.43 14.15 -45.92
N TYR A 94 7.26 14.92 -46.60
CA TYR A 94 8.48 15.49 -46.06
C TYR A 94 8.34 17.00 -46.10
N ILE A 95 8.43 17.62 -44.93
CA ILE A 95 8.46 19.07 -44.74
C ILE A 95 9.86 19.40 -44.21
N ARG A 96 10.57 20.33 -44.83
CA ARG A 96 11.92 20.72 -44.39
C ARG A 96 12.14 22.22 -44.57
N SER A 97 12.87 22.82 -43.63
CA SER A 97 13.41 24.18 -43.77
C SER A 97 14.69 24.18 -44.62
N ASP A 98 14.74 25.03 -45.64
CA ASP A 98 15.94 25.33 -46.43
C ASP A 98 16.10 26.85 -46.50
N GLU A 99 17.13 27.39 -45.85
CA GLU A 99 17.39 28.84 -45.73
C GLU A 99 16.15 29.64 -45.25
N GLY A 100 15.44 29.13 -44.23
CA GLY A 100 14.22 29.74 -43.69
C GLY A 100 12.96 29.59 -44.56
N ARG A 101 13.02 28.86 -45.68
CA ARG A 101 11.85 28.54 -46.51
C ARG A 101 11.36 27.12 -46.24
N VAL A 102 10.06 26.98 -46.00
CA VAL A 102 9.42 25.67 -45.82
C VAL A 102 9.16 25.01 -47.17
N ASN A 103 9.81 23.87 -47.41
CA ASN A 103 9.68 23.07 -48.62
C ASN A 103 8.93 21.76 -48.35
N TYR A 104 8.16 21.30 -49.34
CA TYR A 104 7.31 20.12 -49.22
C TYR A 104 7.59 19.11 -50.34
N ARG A 105 7.73 17.82 -49.97
CA ARG A 105 7.79 16.71 -50.92
C ARG A 105 6.75 15.65 -50.55
N TYR A 106 5.98 15.20 -51.53
CA TYR A 106 4.89 14.24 -51.32
C TYR A 106 5.08 13.00 -52.20
N PHE A 107 4.82 11.83 -51.61
CA PHE A 107 5.03 10.55 -52.27
C PHE A 107 3.79 9.67 -52.14
N GLU A 108 3.46 8.96 -53.23
CA GLU A 108 2.51 7.86 -53.25
C GLU A 108 3.27 6.57 -53.57
N GLY A 109 3.38 5.69 -52.58
CA GLY A 109 4.29 4.54 -52.62
C GLY A 109 5.75 4.98 -52.59
N SER A 110 6.48 4.67 -53.66
CA SER A 110 7.86 5.10 -53.90
C SER A 110 7.97 6.28 -54.86
N ARG A 111 6.87 6.70 -55.49
CA ARG A 111 6.85 7.74 -56.52
C ARG A 111 6.60 9.10 -55.91
N GLU A 112 7.47 10.06 -56.21
CA GLU A 112 7.25 11.48 -55.91
C GLU A 112 6.15 12.03 -56.82
N VAL A 113 5.22 12.78 -56.22
CA VAL A 113 4.08 13.41 -56.90
C VAL A 113 4.07 14.88 -56.52
N ASP A 114 3.65 15.75 -57.43
CA ASP A 114 3.50 17.18 -57.18
C ASP A 114 2.73 17.43 -55.87
N PHE A 115 3.31 18.28 -55.01
CA PHE A 115 2.69 18.64 -53.74
C PHE A 115 1.38 19.41 -53.98
N GLU A 116 1.35 20.29 -54.98
CA GLU A 116 0.13 21.00 -55.36
C GLU A 116 -0.62 20.27 -56.49
N PRO A 117 -1.94 20.08 -56.40
CA PRO A 117 -2.82 20.34 -55.24
C PRO A 117 -2.94 19.12 -54.30
N LYS A 118 -2.49 17.93 -54.73
CA LYS A 118 -2.82 16.64 -54.08
C LYS A 118 -2.15 16.48 -52.72
N GLY A 119 -0.85 16.73 -52.64
CA GLY A 119 -0.10 16.69 -51.39
C GLY A 119 -0.63 17.68 -50.37
N ARG A 120 -0.94 18.91 -50.79
CA ARG A 120 -1.57 19.93 -49.92
C ARG A 120 -2.92 19.46 -49.39
N ALA A 121 -3.79 18.93 -50.26
CA ALA A 121 -5.10 18.42 -49.83
C ALA A 121 -4.97 17.27 -48.81
N TRP A 122 -4.01 16.36 -49.03
CA TRP A 122 -3.73 15.26 -48.11
C TRP A 122 -3.18 15.77 -46.76
N MET A 123 -2.22 16.70 -46.79
CA MET A 123 -1.65 17.31 -45.58
C MET A 123 -2.73 18.01 -44.75
N LYS A 124 -3.53 18.90 -45.36
CA LYS A 124 -4.61 19.61 -44.65
C LYS A 124 -5.59 18.67 -43.97
N LYS A 125 -5.83 17.49 -44.56
CA LYS A 125 -6.72 16.48 -44.01
C LYS A 125 -6.10 15.70 -42.85
N MET A 126 -4.83 15.31 -42.96
CA MET A 126 -4.21 14.37 -42.02
C MET A 126 -3.41 15.05 -40.90
N LEU A 127 -2.80 16.21 -41.17
CA LEU A 127 -1.91 16.87 -40.23
C LEU A 127 -2.57 17.20 -38.88
N PRO A 128 -3.83 17.69 -38.81
CA PRO A 128 -4.47 17.96 -37.52
C PRO A 128 -4.59 16.72 -36.62
N ASP A 129 -5.02 15.59 -37.19
CA ASP A 129 -5.16 14.31 -36.47
C ASP A 129 -3.79 13.77 -36.03
N ILE A 130 -2.81 13.86 -36.93
CA ILE A 130 -1.43 13.43 -36.65
C ILE A 130 -0.85 14.22 -35.48
N VAL A 131 -0.98 15.54 -35.50
CA VAL A 131 -0.44 16.40 -34.42
C VAL A 131 -1.08 16.04 -33.08
N ARG A 132 -2.41 15.96 -33.03
CA ARG A 132 -3.15 15.59 -31.82
C ARG A 132 -2.71 14.25 -31.24
N ASN A 133 -2.58 13.23 -32.10
CA ASN A 133 -2.36 11.85 -31.69
C ASN A 133 -0.89 11.42 -31.67
N SER A 134 0.05 12.35 -31.77
CA SER A 134 1.50 12.08 -31.71
C SER A 134 2.21 12.88 -30.63
N GLY A 135 1.56 13.88 -30.04
CA GLY A 135 2.21 14.81 -29.13
C GLY A 135 3.14 15.81 -29.83
N LEU A 136 3.17 15.85 -31.17
CA LEU A 136 3.75 16.96 -31.92
C LEU A 136 3.09 18.26 -31.43
N ASP A 137 3.90 19.27 -31.10
CA ASP A 137 3.42 20.58 -30.65
C ASP A 137 2.43 20.55 -29.45
N LEU A 138 2.45 19.48 -28.64
CA LEU A 138 1.48 19.25 -27.56
C LEU A 138 1.37 20.45 -26.61
N GLU A 139 2.51 21.04 -26.25
CA GLU A 139 2.59 22.16 -25.32
C GLU A 139 1.87 23.40 -25.84
N ASN A 140 2.19 23.81 -27.07
CA ASN A 140 1.54 24.94 -27.72
C ASN A 140 0.07 24.65 -28.01
N ARG A 141 -0.28 23.41 -28.38
CA ARG A 141 -1.66 22.99 -28.59
C ARG A 141 -2.50 23.16 -27.33
N VAL A 142 -2.03 22.65 -26.19
CA VAL A 142 -2.70 22.84 -24.89
C VAL A 142 -2.84 24.32 -24.56
N ASN A 143 -1.77 25.10 -24.71
CA ASN A 143 -1.80 26.54 -24.44
C ASN A 143 -2.78 27.31 -25.33
N LYS A 144 -2.80 27.03 -26.64
CA LYS A 144 -3.73 27.67 -27.61
C LYS A 144 -5.18 27.35 -27.22
N ILE A 145 -5.48 26.09 -26.93
CA ILE A 145 -6.83 25.64 -26.60
C ILE A 145 -7.29 26.22 -25.25
N TYR A 146 -6.45 26.13 -24.23
CA TYR A 146 -6.77 26.66 -22.90
C TYR A 146 -6.96 28.18 -22.92
N LYS A 147 -6.09 28.94 -23.60
CA LYS A 147 -6.25 30.40 -23.75
C LYS A 147 -7.53 30.79 -24.50
N LYS A 148 -7.94 30.00 -25.50
CA LYS A 148 -9.10 30.30 -26.35
C LYS A 148 -10.43 29.93 -25.69
N SER A 149 -10.48 28.81 -25.00
CA SER A 149 -11.73 28.15 -24.60
C SER A 149 -11.73 27.61 -23.17
N GLY A 150 -10.71 27.92 -22.37
CA GLY A 150 -10.58 27.49 -20.98
C GLY A 150 -10.57 25.96 -20.81
N VAL A 151 -10.93 25.50 -19.61
CA VAL A 151 -11.00 24.06 -19.28
C VAL A 151 -12.00 23.31 -20.14
N THR A 152 -13.14 23.90 -20.50
CA THR A 152 -14.13 23.23 -21.38
C THR A 152 -13.54 22.90 -22.74
N GLY A 153 -12.81 23.83 -23.36
CA GLY A 153 -12.13 23.56 -24.62
C GLY A 153 -11.04 22.50 -24.48
N PHE A 154 -10.28 22.56 -23.38
CA PHE A 154 -9.26 21.56 -23.07
C PHE A 154 -9.85 20.15 -22.91
N LEU A 155 -10.95 20.01 -22.19
CA LEU A 155 -11.64 18.74 -22.02
C LEU A 155 -12.10 18.17 -23.38
N ASN A 156 -12.73 18.98 -24.24
CA ASN A 156 -13.10 18.56 -25.59
C ASN A 156 -11.90 18.05 -26.39
N GLU A 157 -10.73 18.68 -26.23
CA GLU A 157 -9.52 18.19 -26.87
C GLU A 157 -9.08 16.82 -26.33
N LEU A 158 -9.22 16.55 -25.02
CA LEU A 158 -8.95 15.22 -24.48
C LEU A 158 -9.89 14.17 -25.09
N GLN A 159 -11.17 14.49 -25.24
CA GLN A 159 -12.16 13.57 -25.82
C GLN A 159 -11.81 13.19 -27.26
N GLU A 160 -11.32 14.15 -28.03
CA GLU A 160 -10.94 13.98 -29.44
C GLU A 160 -9.55 13.34 -29.65
N THR A 161 -8.78 13.17 -28.57
CA THR A 161 -7.45 12.53 -28.60
C THR A 161 -7.62 11.03 -28.39
N ASP A 162 -7.05 10.18 -29.23
CA ASP A 162 -7.29 8.73 -29.20
C ASP A 162 -6.47 8.02 -28.11
N SER A 163 -5.30 8.55 -27.76
CA SER A 163 -4.33 7.89 -26.88
C SER A 163 -4.40 8.40 -25.45
N ASP A 164 -4.63 7.49 -24.50
CA ASP A 164 -4.57 7.79 -23.07
C ASP A 164 -3.21 8.35 -22.65
N TYR A 165 -2.11 7.90 -23.27
CA TYR A 165 -0.77 8.45 -23.04
C TYR A 165 -0.71 9.95 -23.38
N TYR A 166 -1.22 10.35 -24.55
CA TYR A 166 -1.23 11.76 -24.93
C TYR A 166 -2.23 12.58 -24.12
N ARG A 167 -3.43 12.05 -23.82
CA ARG A 167 -4.38 12.69 -22.90
C ARG A 167 -3.74 12.96 -21.54
N SER A 168 -3.06 11.97 -20.98
CA SER A 168 -2.31 12.07 -19.73
C SER A 168 -1.21 13.13 -19.80
N ARG A 169 -0.41 13.15 -20.87
CA ARG A 169 0.59 14.21 -21.08
C ARG A 169 -0.02 15.61 -21.15
N MET A 170 -1.17 15.76 -21.80
CA MET A 170 -1.89 17.02 -21.89
C MET A 170 -2.36 17.52 -20.52
N VAL A 171 -2.96 16.64 -19.69
CA VAL A 171 -3.39 16.98 -18.32
C VAL A 171 -2.20 17.37 -17.45
N LYS A 172 -1.10 16.58 -17.50
CA LYS A 172 0.14 16.89 -16.76
C LYS A 172 0.74 18.23 -17.18
N TYR A 173 0.70 18.56 -18.48
CA TYR A 173 1.17 19.84 -18.98
C TYR A 173 0.29 21.01 -18.50
N LEU A 174 -1.04 20.85 -18.58
CA LEU A 174 -2.00 21.86 -18.12
C LEU A 174 -1.77 22.18 -16.63
N LEU A 175 -1.77 21.16 -15.77
CA LEU A 175 -1.60 21.30 -14.32
C LEU A 175 -0.23 21.88 -13.93
N LYS A 176 0.84 21.58 -14.69
CA LYS A 176 2.18 22.08 -14.42
C LYS A 176 2.33 23.56 -14.77
N ASN A 177 1.77 24.00 -15.90
CA ASN A 177 2.11 25.29 -16.51
C ASN A 177 1.01 26.33 -16.41
N ASN A 178 -0.19 25.97 -15.96
CA ASN A 178 -1.33 26.88 -15.83
C ASN A 178 -1.84 26.89 -14.39
N LYS A 179 -2.22 28.08 -13.90
CA LYS A 179 -2.85 28.24 -12.59
C LYS A 179 -4.36 28.22 -12.77
N LEU A 180 -4.95 27.05 -12.57
CA LEU A 180 -6.39 26.86 -12.65
C LEU A 180 -7.03 27.41 -11.38
N ASN A 181 -8.15 28.11 -11.53
CA ASN A 181 -8.96 28.52 -10.38
C ASN A 181 -9.80 27.34 -9.84
N LYS A 182 -10.46 27.54 -8.70
CA LYS A 182 -11.28 26.51 -8.03
C LYS A 182 -12.31 25.85 -8.97
N ASN A 183 -13.11 26.65 -9.67
CA ASN A 183 -14.14 26.12 -10.58
C ASN A 183 -13.54 25.35 -11.76
N GLU A 184 -12.38 25.80 -12.25
CA GLU A 184 -11.63 25.10 -13.30
C GLU A 184 -11.09 23.75 -12.84
N LEU A 185 -10.56 23.67 -11.61
CA LEU A 185 -10.11 22.41 -11.02
C LEU A 185 -11.28 21.43 -10.78
N GLN A 186 -12.42 21.91 -10.27
CA GLN A 186 -13.63 21.10 -10.11
C GLN A 186 -14.09 20.52 -11.45
N ASN A 187 -14.22 21.37 -12.46
CA ASN A 187 -14.65 20.92 -13.79
C ASN A 187 -13.64 19.96 -14.43
N LEU A 188 -12.35 20.18 -14.21
CA LEU A 188 -11.31 19.27 -14.68
C LEU A 188 -11.47 17.89 -14.01
N LEU A 189 -11.49 17.81 -12.68
CA LEU A 189 -11.58 16.56 -11.91
C LEU A 189 -12.84 15.75 -12.22
N ARG A 190 -13.97 16.41 -12.52
CA ARG A 190 -15.21 15.72 -12.90
C ARG A 190 -15.16 15.01 -14.25
N GLU A 191 -14.25 15.38 -15.13
CA GLU A 191 -14.39 15.07 -16.55
C GLU A 191 -13.17 14.38 -17.14
N PHE A 192 -11.95 14.76 -16.75
CA PHE A 192 -10.77 14.11 -17.32
C PHE A 192 -10.58 12.63 -16.92
N PRO A 193 -10.95 12.18 -15.70
CA PRO A 193 -10.73 10.79 -15.29
C PRO A 193 -11.46 9.80 -16.19
N TYR A 194 -12.74 10.09 -16.51
CA TYR A 194 -13.55 9.34 -17.48
C TYR A 194 -13.03 9.36 -18.93
N ARG A 195 -12.07 10.24 -19.24
CA ARG A 195 -11.46 10.36 -20.57
C ARG A 195 -10.15 9.60 -20.65
N ILE A 196 -9.64 8.99 -19.58
CA ILE A 196 -8.38 8.22 -19.58
C ILE A 196 -8.69 6.81 -19.06
N ASN A 197 -8.78 5.83 -19.97
CA ASN A 197 -9.14 4.45 -19.59
C ASN A 197 -7.99 3.69 -18.92
N SER A 198 -6.74 4.08 -19.18
CA SER A 198 -5.58 3.45 -18.58
C SER A 198 -5.39 3.89 -17.13
N ASP A 199 -5.68 3.00 -16.18
CA ASP A 199 -5.39 3.17 -14.74
C ASP A 199 -3.97 3.66 -14.49
N TYR A 200 -2.99 3.10 -15.22
CA TYR A 200 -1.60 3.51 -15.12
C TYR A 200 -1.42 4.98 -15.47
N GLU A 201 -1.96 5.43 -16.61
CA GLU A 201 -1.82 6.83 -17.04
C GLU A 201 -2.53 7.80 -16.10
N LEU A 202 -3.74 7.44 -15.65
CA LEU A 202 -4.50 8.21 -14.67
C LEU A 202 -3.75 8.31 -13.34
N SER A 203 -3.20 7.20 -12.84
CA SER A 203 -2.41 7.18 -11.61
C SER A 203 -1.16 8.05 -11.71
N GLN A 204 -0.48 8.09 -12.86
CA GLN A 204 0.69 8.96 -13.05
C GLN A 204 0.34 10.46 -12.89
N ILE A 205 -0.89 10.86 -13.22
CA ILE A 205 -1.36 12.23 -12.99
C ILE A 205 -1.55 12.44 -11.50
N TYR A 206 -2.36 11.62 -10.84
CA TYR A 206 -2.68 11.82 -9.43
C TYR A 206 -1.47 11.65 -8.50
N LYS A 207 -0.57 10.69 -8.75
CA LYS A 207 0.67 10.51 -7.96
C LYS A 207 1.53 11.78 -7.92
N LYS A 208 1.58 12.52 -9.04
CA LYS A 208 2.44 13.69 -9.16
C LYS A 208 1.75 15.00 -8.77
N TYR A 209 0.46 15.13 -9.07
CA TYR A 209 -0.26 16.41 -8.97
C TYR A 209 -1.29 16.44 -7.84
N ASN A 210 -1.43 15.40 -7.01
CA ASN A 210 -2.29 15.43 -5.82
C ASN A 210 -2.11 16.67 -4.91
N PRO A 211 -0.91 17.29 -4.75
CA PRO A 211 -0.81 18.48 -3.89
C PRO A 211 -1.59 19.69 -4.40
N VAL A 212 -1.97 19.70 -5.69
CA VAL A 212 -2.84 20.73 -6.28
C VAL A 212 -4.29 20.57 -5.80
N PHE A 213 -4.71 19.34 -5.50
CA PHE A 213 -6.12 19.01 -5.23
C PHE A 213 -6.45 18.91 -3.74
N ILE A 214 -5.48 18.57 -2.88
CA ILE A 214 -5.71 18.27 -1.45
C ILE A 214 -5.94 19.52 -0.59
N GLN A 215 -5.51 20.72 -1.04
CA GLN A 215 -5.47 21.92 -0.20
C GLN A 215 -6.83 22.58 0.07
N ASP A 216 -7.77 22.51 -0.89
CA ASP A 216 -9.11 23.10 -0.75
C ASP A 216 -10.11 21.96 -0.45
N PRO A 217 -10.96 22.07 0.59
CA PRO A 217 -11.87 20.98 0.99
C PRO A 217 -12.80 20.50 -0.13
N GLU A 218 -13.38 21.41 -0.91
CA GLU A 218 -14.29 21.02 -2.01
C GLU A 218 -13.54 20.36 -3.16
N ILE A 219 -12.31 20.79 -3.44
CA ILE A 219 -11.47 20.15 -4.47
C ILE A 219 -10.99 18.79 -4.01
N SER A 220 -10.64 18.67 -2.72
CA SER A 220 -10.13 17.44 -2.14
C SER A 220 -11.20 16.34 -2.17
N ALA A 221 -12.43 16.65 -1.75
CA ALA A 221 -13.55 15.72 -1.84
C ALA A 221 -13.79 15.22 -3.28
N GLU A 222 -13.80 16.12 -4.26
CA GLU A 222 -13.93 15.77 -5.68
C GLU A 222 -12.74 14.92 -6.17
N PHE A 223 -11.53 15.21 -5.71
CA PHE A 223 -10.34 14.42 -6.03
C PHE A 223 -10.44 13.00 -5.49
N PHE A 224 -10.84 12.82 -4.23
CA PHE A 224 -11.01 11.48 -3.66
C PHE A 224 -12.12 10.69 -4.37
N ASN A 225 -13.26 11.31 -4.67
CA ASN A 225 -14.32 10.67 -5.47
C ASN A 225 -13.81 10.23 -6.85
N SER A 226 -12.98 11.07 -7.50
CA SER A 226 -12.41 10.75 -8.81
C SER A 226 -11.41 9.59 -8.81
N LEU A 227 -11.03 9.06 -7.64
CA LEU A 227 -10.18 7.87 -7.53
C LEU A 227 -10.94 6.57 -7.81
N GLU A 228 -12.27 6.58 -7.75
CA GLU A 228 -13.14 5.44 -8.11
C GLU A 228 -12.90 4.98 -9.57
N GLU A 229 -12.42 5.88 -10.44
CA GLU A 229 -12.07 5.56 -11.83
C GLU A 229 -10.80 4.72 -11.96
N ILE A 230 -10.02 4.51 -10.89
CA ILE A 230 -8.84 3.63 -10.90
C ILE A 230 -9.25 2.24 -10.41
N SER A 231 -9.46 1.33 -11.35
CA SER A 231 -9.87 -0.06 -11.04
C SER A 231 -8.72 -0.92 -10.50
N SER A 232 -7.47 -0.63 -10.90
CA SER A 232 -6.29 -1.36 -10.44
C SER A 232 -5.96 -1.03 -8.98
N ASN A 233 -6.18 -2.02 -8.10
CA ASN A 233 -5.76 -2.00 -6.69
C ASN A 233 -4.32 -1.49 -6.50
N TYR A 234 -3.40 -1.93 -7.37
CA TYR A 234 -2.00 -1.51 -7.31
C TYR A 234 -1.86 -0.03 -7.62
N GLU A 235 -2.46 0.46 -8.71
CA GLU A 235 -2.33 1.86 -9.10
C GLU A 235 -3.01 2.80 -8.10
N LEU A 236 -4.20 2.43 -7.60
CA LEU A 236 -4.89 3.18 -6.54
C LEU A 236 -4.04 3.23 -5.27
N SER A 237 -3.41 2.11 -4.87
CA SER A 237 -2.51 2.11 -3.71
C SER A 237 -1.30 3.01 -3.91
N GLN A 238 -0.74 3.09 -5.13
CA GLN A 238 0.38 3.99 -5.41
C GLN A 238 -0.05 5.47 -5.37
N VAL A 239 -1.27 5.80 -5.80
CA VAL A 239 -1.84 7.15 -5.66
C VAL A 239 -1.97 7.50 -4.18
N LEU A 240 -2.63 6.65 -3.38
CA LEU A 240 -2.82 6.90 -1.95
C LEU A 240 -1.49 7.00 -1.19
N LYS A 241 -0.52 6.13 -1.49
CA LYS A 241 0.87 6.26 -0.96
C LYS A 241 1.48 7.62 -1.28
N SER A 242 1.22 8.16 -2.47
CA SER A 242 1.73 9.48 -2.88
C SER A 242 0.98 10.62 -2.17
N VAL A 243 -0.34 10.51 -2.02
CA VAL A 243 -1.17 11.46 -1.26
C VAL A 243 -0.65 11.57 0.17
N TYR A 244 -0.43 10.45 0.84
CA TYR A 244 0.09 10.41 2.21
C TYR A 244 1.48 11.04 2.32
N LYS A 245 2.39 10.78 1.36
CA LYS A 245 3.78 11.25 1.40
C LYS A 245 3.96 12.72 1.05
N LEU A 246 3.09 13.28 0.21
CA LEU A 246 3.25 14.62 -0.35
C LEU A 246 2.39 15.67 0.35
N ASN A 247 1.49 15.27 1.26
CA ASN A 247 0.58 16.18 1.92
C ASN A 247 0.51 15.91 3.42
N GLU A 248 0.26 16.97 4.19
CA GLU A 248 -0.25 16.87 5.55
C GLU A 248 -1.78 16.79 5.48
N LEU A 249 -2.33 15.61 5.75
CA LEU A 249 -3.78 15.41 5.71
C LEU A 249 -4.42 15.95 6.99
N ASN A 250 -5.37 16.87 6.84
CA ASN A 250 -6.28 17.23 7.93
C ASN A 250 -7.25 16.08 8.20
N GLU A 251 -8.05 16.19 9.27
CA GLU A 251 -8.98 15.13 9.69
C GLU A 251 -9.96 14.69 8.59
N GLU A 252 -10.49 15.64 7.81
CA GLU A 252 -11.43 15.37 6.71
C GLU A 252 -10.74 14.63 5.56
N ASN A 253 -9.60 15.12 5.08
CA ASN A 253 -8.81 14.48 4.01
C ASN A 253 -8.27 13.11 4.43
N PHE A 254 -7.95 12.93 5.71
CA PHE A 254 -7.54 11.63 6.23
C PHE A 254 -8.73 10.64 6.24
N THR A 255 -9.94 11.12 6.52
CA THR A 255 -11.15 10.31 6.41
C THR A 255 -11.41 9.88 4.97
N HIS A 256 -11.30 10.80 4.00
CA HIS A 256 -11.39 10.46 2.58
C HIS A 256 -10.29 9.47 2.13
N PHE A 257 -9.08 9.59 2.69
CA PHE A 257 -8.01 8.63 2.45
C PHE A 257 -8.37 7.22 2.96
N ILE A 258 -8.97 7.10 4.16
CA ILE A 258 -9.43 5.81 4.69
C ILE A 258 -10.54 5.23 3.81
N ASP A 259 -11.49 6.06 3.38
CA ASP A 259 -12.60 5.62 2.52
C ASP A 259 -12.08 5.10 1.16
N ALA A 260 -11.19 5.86 0.50
CA ALA A 260 -10.57 5.42 -0.76
C ALA A 260 -9.65 4.19 -0.59
N MET A 261 -9.04 4.00 0.58
CA MET A 261 -8.31 2.77 0.92
C MET A 261 -9.26 1.56 1.03
N GLY A 262 -10.50 1.78 1.50
CA GLY A 262 -11.51 0.73 1.63
C GLY A 262 -11.90 0.08 0.30
N GLU A 263 -11.87 0.84 -0.79
CA GLU A 263 -12.16 0.37 -2.15
C GLU A 263 -11.11 -0.64 -2.69
N ILE A 264 -9.93 -0.75 -2.06
CA ILE A 264 -8.88 -1.67 -2.50
C ILE A 264 -9.21 -3.10 -2.08
N SER A 265 -9.50 -3.99 -3.02
CA SER A 265 -9.81 -5.40 -2.71
C SER A 265 -8.57 -6.26 -2.38
N SER A 266 -7.37 -5.84 -2.80
CA SER A 266 -6.13 -6.56 -2.50
C SER A 266 -5.73 -6.37 -1.03
N SER A 267 -5.84 -7.44 -0.22
CA SER A 267 -5.47 -7.38 1.21
C SER A 267 -4.03 -6.93 1.44
N TYR A 268 -3.10 -7.29 0.53
CA TYR A 268 -1.71 -6.84 0.62
C TYR A 268 -1.56 -5.33 0.38
N GLU A 269 -2.24 -4.78 -0.63
CA GLU A 269 -2.16 -3.34 -0.90
C GLU A 269 -2.88 -2.52 0.18
N LYS A 270 -4.07 -2.98 0.61
CA LYS A 270 -4.86 -2.36 1.68
C LYS A 270 -4.08 -2.37 3.00
N SER A 271 -3.48 -3.50 3.40
CA SER A 271 -2.71 -3.59 4.65
C SER A 271 -1.48 -2.69 4.66
N ASN A 272 -0.81 -2.51 3.52
CA ASN A 272 0.34 -1.60 3.43
C ASN A 272 -0.08 -0.14 3.63
N LEU A 273 -1.26 0.27 3.17
CA LEU A 273 -1.81 1.59 3.45
C LEU A 273 -2.27 1.74 4.90
N MET A 274 -2.90 0.72 5.48
CA MET A 274 -3.27 0.71 6.91
C MET A 274 -2.05 0.88 7.81
N LYS A 275 -0.95 0.18 7.54
CA LYS A 275 0.32 0.34 8.28
C LYS A 275 0.85 1.77 8.19
N MET A 276 0.66 2.45 7.05
CA MET A 276 1.02 3.87 6.93
C MET A 276 0.08 4.75 7.77
N ALA A 277 -1.23 4.54 7.68
CA ALA A 277 -2.22 5.30 8.43
C ALA A 277 -2.05 5.18 9.95
N LEU A 278 -1.67 4.00 10.43
CA LEU A 278 -1.44 3.72 11.85
C LEU A 278 -0.09 4.24 12.36
N ALA A 279 0.84 4.65 11.49
CA ALA A 279 2.17 5.10 11.92
C ALA A 279 2.19 6.53 12.49
N ASP A 280 1.10 7.28 12.31
CA ASP A 280 1.06 8.72 12.62
C ASP A 280 0.50 9.05 14.01
N ASP A 281 0.07 8.06 14.81
CA ASP A 281 -0.49 8.17 16.18
C ASP A 281 -1.52 9.32 16.35
N LYS A 282 -2.35 9.56 15.32
CA LYS A 282 -3.27 10.72 15.23
C LYS A 282 -4.71 10.35 14.89
N LEU A 283 -5.03 9.06 14.80
CA LEU A 283 -6.40 8.66 14.43
C LEU A 283 -7.37 9.11 15.50
N THR A 284 -8.44 9.78 15.09
CA THR A 284 -9.59 9.96 15.98
C THR A 284 -10.26 8.62 16.24
N GLU A 285 -11.05 8.49 17.30
CA GLU A 285 -11.80 7.27 17.60
C GLU A 285 -12.69 6.84 16.41
N ALA A 286 -13.32 7.81 15.72
CA ALA A 286 -14.12 7.55 14.53
C ALA A 286 -13.29 6.99 13.36
N GLN A 287 -12.08 7.50 13.14
CA GLN A 287 -11.18 7.03 12.10
C GLN A 287 -10.61 5.65 12.43
N LEU A 288 -10.24 5.40 13.69
CA LEU A 288 -9.80 4.09 14.13
C LEU A 288 -10.92 3.05 13.95
N ASN A 289 -12.16 3.39 14.26
CA ASN A 289 -13.30 2.51 14.01
C ASN A 289 -13.50 2.18 12.53
N LYS A 290 -13.31 3.16 11.62
CA LYS A 290 -13.30 2.89 10.18
C LYS A 290 -12.18 1.92 9.80
N VAL A 291 -10.96 2.14 10.28
CA VAL A 291 -9.83 1.23 10.03
C VAL A 291 -10.11 -0.18 10.56
N LEU A 292 -10.68 -0.32 11.75
CA LEU A 292 -11.06 -1.62 12.33
C LEU A 292 -12.10 -2.36 11.47
N ASN A 293 -13.10 -1.66 10.93
CA ASN A 293 -14.06 -2.26 10.00
C ASN A 293 -13.37 -2.75 8.71
N GLU A 294 -12.43 -1.98 8.17
CA GLU A 294 -11.67 -2.38 6.99
C GLU A 294 -10.75 -3.59 7.22
N VAL A 295 -10.32 -3.84 8.47
CA VAL A 295 -9.56 -5.04 8.83
C VAL A 295 -10.42 -6.30 8.70
N GLU A 296 -11.72 -6.21 8.98
CA GLU A 296 -12.66 -7.33 8.88
C GLU A 296 -12.71 -7.90 7.45
N GLU A 297 -12.69 -6.99 6.47
CA GLU A 297 -12.75 -7.26 5.03
C GLU A 297 -11.45 -7.85 4.44
N LEU A 298 -10.34 -7.89 5.21
CA LEU A 298 -9.10 -8.51 4.73
C LEU A 298 -9.27 -10.03 4.62
N SER A 299 -8.98 -10.62 3.47
CA SER A 299 -9.07 -12.09 3.31
C SER A 299 -7.87 -12.85 3.89
N SER A 300 -6.72 -12.19 4.07
CA SER A 300 -5.48 -12.81 4.55
C SER A 300 -5.36 -12.72 6.06
N SER A 301 -5.38 -13.87 6.75
CA SER A 301 -5.11 -13.99 8.20
C SER A 301 -3.77 -13.39 8.60
N TYR A 302 -2.75 -13.50 7.75
CA TYR A 302 -1.45 -12.87 7.96
C TYR A 302 -1.59 -11.34 7.99
N GLU A 303 -2.23 -10.75 6.98
CA GLU A 303 -2.39 -9.30 6.93
C GLU A 303 -3.28 -8.77 8.06
N LYS A 304 -4.40 -9.45 8.38
CA LYS A 304 -5.23 -9.15 9.56
C LYS A 304 -4.37 -9.10 10.83
N SER A 305 -3.59 -10.15 11.09
CA SER A 305 -2.71 -10.23 12.25
C SER A 305 -1.69 -9.10 12.29
N GLN A 306 -1.06 -8.73 11.17
CA GLN A 306 -0.13 -7.60 11.16
C GLN A 306 -0.80 -6.27 11.52
N ILE A 307 -2.01 -6.00 11.02
CA ILE A 307 -2.72 -4.76 11.32
C ILE A 307 -3.24 -4.75 12.76
N ILE A 308 -3.89 -5.82 13.22
CA ILE A 308 -4.41 -5.92 14.59
C ILE A 308 -3.26 -5.74 15.61
N LYS A 309 -2.11 -6.41 15.41
CA LYS A 309 -0.95 -6.23 16.29
C LYS A 309 -0.34 -4.83 16.24
N SER A 310 -0.54 -4.09 15.16
CA SER A 310 -0.11 -2.69 15.08
C SER A 310 -1.04 -1.80 15.89
N ILE A 311 -2.36 -2.02 15.78
CA ILE A 311 -3.38 -1.29 16.55
C ILE A 311 -3.25 -1.57 18.06
N ILE A 312 -2.99 -2.82 18.45
CA ILE A 312 -2.84 -3.23 19.87
C ILE A 312 -1.74 -2.42 20.60
N LYS A 313 -0.75 -1.92 19.87
CA LYS A 313 0.35 -1.13 20.44
C LYS A 313 0.02 0.35 20.62
N ASP A 314 -1.12 0.80 20.11
CA ASP A 314 -1.53 2.20 20.21
C ASP A 314 -1.96 2.53 21.64
N GLU A 315 -1.60 3.72 22.11
CA GLU A 315 -1.99 4.19 23.43
C GLU A 315 -3.41 4.80 23.35
N GLY A 316 -4.30 4.43 24.30
CA GLY A 316 -5.61 5.07 24.41
C GLY A 316 -6.76 4.36 23.68
N LEU A 317 -6.62 3.07 23.34
CA LEU A 317 -7.73 2.24 22.89
C LEU A 317 -8.90 2.29 23.89
N SER A 318 -10.10 2.63 23.39
CA SER A 318 -11.32 2.55 24.19
C SER A 318 -11.72 1.09 24.46
N SER A 319 -12.60 0.85 25.42
CA SER A 319 -13.15 -0.50 25.64
C SER A 319 -13.85 -1.04 24.39
N GLY A 320 -14.55 -0.18 23.63
CA GLY A 320 -15.18 -0.57 22.36
C GLY A 320 -14.15 -0.97 21.29
N ASN A 321 -12.98 -0.32 21.25
CA ASN A 321 -11.90 -0.74 20.36
C ASN A 321 -11.33 -2.10 20.77
N VAL A 322 -11.16 -2.35 22.08
CA VAL A 322 -10.72 -3.65 22.60
C VAL A 322 -11.71 -4.76 22.24
N ASP A 323 -13.01 -4.52 22.41
CA ASP A 323 -14.06 -5.48 22.06
C ASP A 323 -14.04 -5.81 20.56
N LYS A 324 -13.90 -4.80 19.69
CA LYS A 324 -13.78 -5.03 18.23
C LYS A 324 -12.48 -5.76 17.87
N ILE A 325 -11.37 -5.49 18.56
CA ILE A 325 -10.10 -6.23 18.34
C ILE A 325 -10.27 -7.71 18.68
N ILE A 326 -10.98 -8.04 19.77
CA ILE A 326 -11.30 -9.42 20.14
C ILE A 326 -12.14 -10.09 19.04
N GLU A 327 -13.22 -9.46 18.60
CA GLU A 327 -14.07 -9.94 17.51
C GLU A 327 -13.28 -10.17 16.22
N LEU A 328 -12.43 -9.22 15.84
CA LEU A 328 -11.56 -9.36 14.66
C LEU A 328 -10.57 -10.52 14.81
N THR A 329 -10.07 -10.76 16.03
CA THR A 329 -9.17 -11.88 16.35
C THR A 329 -9.88 -13.22 16.16
N GLU A 330 -11.15 -13.34 16.59
CA GLU A 330 -11.97 -14.54 16.36
C GLU A 330 -12.15 -14.85 14.87
N SER A 331 -12.20 -13.83 14.01
CA SER A 331 -12.30 -13.99 12.55
C SER A 331 -11.03 -14.50 11.86
N VAL A 332 -9.91 -14.64 12.57
CA VAL A 332 -8.62 -15.07 12.01
C VAL A 332 -8.56 -16.59 11.92
N SER A 333 -8.56 -17.13 10.70
CA SER A 333 -8.64 -18.57 10.46
C SER A 333 -7.33 -19.35 10.73
N SER A 334 -6.19 -18.66 10.83
CA SER A 334 -4.90 -19.31 11.09
C SER A 334 -4.60 -19.28 12.58
N ASP A 335 -4.55 -20.45 13.20
CA ASP A 335 -4.15 -20.61 14.60
C ASP A 335 -2.88 -19.84 14.92
N TYR A 336 -1.83 -20.01 14.09
CA TYR A 336 -0.56 -19.34 14.31
C TYR A 336 -0.73 -17.81 14.38
N GLU A 337 -1.47 -17.22 13.43
CA GLU A 337 -1.70 -15.78 13.40
C GLU A 337 -2.60 -15.30 14.55
N MET A 338 -3.66 -16.04 14.87
CA MET A 338 -4.51 -15.77 16.03
C MET A 338 -3.68 -15.78 17.32
N GLY A 339 -2.81 -16.79 17.49
CA GLY A 339 -1.90 -16.87 18.63
C GLY A 339 -0.89 -15.73 18.69
N GLN A 340 -0.42 -15.19 17.55
CA GLN A 340 0.43 -13.98 17.55
C GLN A 340 -0.32 -12.75 18.04
N ILE A 341 -1.62 -12.63 17.72
CA ILE A 341 -2.47 -11.54 18.18
C ILE A 341 -2.71 -11.68 19.69
N ILE A 342 -3.16 -12.85 20.16
CA ILE A 342 -3.40 -13.15 21.58
C ILE A 342 -2.14 -12.86 22.42
N ASN A 343 -0.97 -13.29 21.96
CA ASN A 343 0.29 -12.98 22.64
C ASN A 343 0.60 -11.47 22.70
N SER A 344 0.18 -10.70 21.70
CA SER A 344 0.32 -9.24 21.73
C SER A 344 -0.66 -8.61 22.72
N MET A 345 -1.91 -9.08 22.77
CA MET A 345 -2.90 -8.63 23.76
C MET A 345 -2.45 -8.90 25.20
N ILE A 346 -1.82 -10.06 25.45
CA ILE A 346 -1.23 -10.38 26.77
C ILE A 346 -0.13 -9.37 27.10
N ARG A 347 0.84 -9.15 26.19
CA ARG A 347 1.97 -8.25 26.43
C ARG A 347 1.55 -6.80 26.70
N GLU A 348 0.57 -6.30 25.95
CA GLU A 348 0.05 -4.94 26.11
C GLU A 348 -1.05 -4.85 27.19
N GLN A 349 -1.18 -5.87 28.05
CA GLN A 349 -2.06 -5.88 29.23
C GLN A 349 -3.55 -5.66 28.92
N MET A 350 -4.00 -6.04 27.72
CA MET A 350 -5.40 -5.85 27.31
C MET A 350 -6.37 -6.81 28.01
N VAL A 351 -5.85 -7.93 28.53
CA VAL A 351 -6.64 -8.95 29.24
C VAL A 351 -6.93 -8.49 30.65
N ASN A 352 -8.21 -8.36 30.99
CA ASN A 352 -8.67 -7.93 32.30
C ASN A 352 -9.96 -8.65 32.69
N LYS A 353 -10.50 -8.34 33.87
CA LYS A 353 -11.68 -9.05 34.40
C LYS A 353 -12.93 -8.92 33.53
N SER A 354 -13.10 -7.82 32.78
CA SER A 354 -14.32 -7.62 31.98
C SER A 354 -14.32 -8.45 30.69
N ASN A 355 -13.15 -8.71 30.10
CA ASN A 355 -13.02 -9.43 28.82
C ASN A 355 -12.41 -10.84 28.96
N LEU A 356 -12.21 -11.33 30.19
CA LEU A 356 -11.59 -12.64 30.45
C LEU A 356 -12.34 -13.81 29.80
N ASN A 357 -13.67 -13.75 29.74
CA ASN A 357 -14.47 -14.82 29.10
C ASN A 357 -14.20 -14.88 27.59
N GLN A 358 -14.23 -13.74 26.91
CA GLN A 358 -13.93 -13.66 25.47
C GLN A 358 -12.48 -14.08 25.18
N PHE A 359 -11.55 -13.70 26.06
CA PHE A 359 -10.16 -14.16 25.96
C PHE A 359 -10.04 -15.69 26.10
N ASN A 360 -10.79 -16.31 27.00
CA ASN A 360 -10.82 -17.77 27.13
C ASN A 360 -11.47 -18.45 25.92
N GLU A 361 -12.50 -17.84 25.32
CA GLU A 361 -13.12 -18.31 24.07
C GLU A 361 -12.11 -18.25 22.91
N LEU A 362 -11.33 -17.16 22.80
CA LEU A 362 -10.23 -17.05 21.84
C LEU A 362 -9.19 -18.16 21.99
N LEU A 363 -8.79 -18.49 23.23
CA LEU A 363 -7.87 -19.60 23.49
C LEU A 363 -8.46 -20.93 23.02
N GLY A 364 -9.74 -21.18 23.30
CA GLY A 364 -10.44 -22.40 22.91
C GLY A 364 -10.58 -22.60 21.40
N ASN A 365 -10.44 -21.54 20.60
CA ASN A 365 -10.48 -21.61 19.15
C ASN A 365 -9.16 -22.07 18.51
N ILE A 366 -8.06 -22.12 19.28
CA ILE A 366 -6.75 -22.55 18.77
C ILE A 366 -6.67 -24.08 18.79
N SER A 367 -6.64 -24.69 17.60
CA SER A 367 -6.55 -26.15 17.46
C SER A 367 -5.11 -26.69 17.49
N SER A 368 -4.14 -25.86 17.13
CA SER A 368 -2.72 -26.20 17.08
C SER A 368 -2.11 -26.26 18.47
N ASP A 369 -1.81 -27.46 18.97
CA ASP A 369 -1.10 -27.67 20.25
C ASP A 369 0.17 -26.81 20.39
N TYR A 370 0.96 -26.70 19.31
CA TYR A 370 2.18 -25.88 19.30
C TYR A 370 1.86 -24.40 19.57
N THR A 371 0.83 -23.87 18.91
CA THR A 371 0.42 -22.48 19.06
C THR A 371 -0.22 -22.25 20.44
N TYR A 372 -1.14 -23.13 20.85
CA TYR A 372 -1.82 -23.07 22.14
C TYR A 372 -0.80 -23.07 23.29
N LYS A 373 0.12 -24.04 23.28
CA LYS A 373 1.26 -24.10 24.20
C LYS A 373 2.12 -22.83 24.13
N GLY A 374 2.30 -22.25 22.94
CA GLY A 374 3.00 -20.98 22.74
C GLY A 374 2.39 -19.84 23.55
N ILE A 375 1.06 -19.77 23.59
CA ILE A 375 0.33 -18.77 24.36
C ILE A 375 0.42 -19.06 25.87
N LEU A 376 0.28 -20.33 26.28
CA LEU A 376 0.42 -20.69 27.70
C LEU A 376 1.81 -20.37 28.24
N ASP A 377 2.88 -20.62 27.47
CA ASP A 377 4.25 -20.24 27.85
C ASP A 377 4.36 -18.72 28.09
N GLN A 378 3.72 -17.89 27.26
CA GLN A 378 3.71 -16.44 27.43
C GLN A 378 3.03 -16.03 28.75
N LEU A 379 1.95 -16.71 29.13
CA LEU A 379 1.23 -16.46 30.39
C LEU A 379 2.04 -16.87 31.63
N VAL A 380 2.91 -17.87 31.52
CA VAL A 380 3.86 -18.24 32.60
C VAL A 380 4.85 -17.10 32.88
N GLU A 381 5.24 -16.36 31.85
CA GLU A 381 6.31 -15.35 31.91
C GLU A 381 5.82 -13.92 32.19
N TYR A 382 4.52 -13.67 32.08
CA TYR A 382 3.95 -12.33 32.11
C TYR A 382 4.09 -11.64 33.47
N GLU A 383 3.89 -12.38 34.57
CA GLU A 383 3.94 -11.89 35.95
C GLU A 383 4.20 -13.06 36.92
N PRO A 384 4.44 -12.80 38.23
CA PRO A 384 4.46 -13.88 39.22
C PRO A 384 3.22 -14.78 39.11
N LEU A 385 3.47 -16.09 38.98
CA LEU A 385 2.45 -17.08 38.65
C LEU A 385 1.28 -17.03 39.65
N GLY A 386 1.55 -17.10 40.95
CA GLY A 386 0.50 -17.21 41.97
C GLY A 386 -0.25 -18.55 41.89
N GLU A 387 -1.27 -18.72 42.74
CA GLU A 387 -2.08 -19.95 42.80
C GLU A 387 -3.11 -19.97 41.67
N ASP A 388 -3.93 -18.91 41.54
CA ASP A 388 -5.00 -18.83 40.53
C ASP A 388 -4.53 -19.04 39.08
N ARG A 389 -3.39 -18.43 38.71
CA ARG A 389 -2.85 -18.56 37.34
C ARG A 389 -2.25 -19.94 37.11
N PHE A 390 -1.61 -20.53 38.12
CA PHE A 390 -1.11 -21.90 38.04
C PHE A 390 -2.27 -22.88 37.80
N ASP A 391 -3.36 -22.74 38.57
CA ASP A 391 -4.54 -23.60 38.42
C ASP A 391 -5.21 -23.42 37.04
N PHE A 392 -5.32 -22.16 36.57
CA PHE A 392 -5.79 -21.87 35.22
C PHE A 392 -4.93 -22.54 34.15
N LEU A 393 -3.61 -22.37 34.23
CA LEU A 393 -2.66 -22.90 33.24
C LEU A 393 -2.63 -24.43 33.24
N LEU A 394 -2.74 -25.06 34.41
CA LEU A 394 -2.81 -26.51 34.54
C LEU A 394 -4.11 -27.07 33.96
N LYS A 395 -5.23 -26.37 34.15
CA LYS A 395 -6.50 -26.73 33.51
C LYS A 395 -6.46 -26.52 32.00
N ALA A 396 -5.94 -25.39 31.53
CA ALA A 396 -5.79 -25.10 30.10
C ALA A 396 -4.90 -26.15 29.41
N SER A 397 -3.87 -26.66 30.09
CA SER A 397 -3.01 -27.70 29.53
C SER A 397 -3.70 -29.03 29.22
N ASP A 398 -4.92 -29.26 29.74
CA ASP A 398 -5.73 -30.43 29.39
C ASP A 398 -6.17 -30.42 27.91
N ASP A 399 -6.16 -29.25 27.26
CA ASP A 399 -6.49 -29.11 25.83
C ASP A 399 -5.28 -29.46 24.92
N ILE A 400 -4.08 -29.62 25.48
CA ILE A 400 -2.88 -29.98 24.70
C ILE A 400 -2.83 -31.50 24.51
N SER A 401 -3.11 -31.96 23.29
CA SER A 401 -3.17 -33.39 22.98
C SER A 401 -1.78 -34.01 22.72
N SER A 402 -0.85 -33.22 22.17
CA SER A 402 0.52 -33.65 21.88
C SER A 402 1.33 -33.82 23.16
N SER A 403 1.71 -35.05 23.49
CA SER A 403 2.64 -35.37 24.58
C SER A 403 3.96 -34.57 24.49
N TYR A 404 4.42 -34.27 23.28
CA TYR A 404 5.63 -33.48 23.06
C TYR A 404 5.45 -32.03 23.50
N GLU A 405 4.36 -31.38 23.09
CA GLU A 405 4.09 -29.99 23.46
C GLU A 405 3.68 -29.88 24.94
N LEU A 406 2.94 -30.86 25.47
CA LEU A 406 2.57 -30.92 26.89
C LEU A 406 3.80 -31.09 27.80
N SER A 407 4.70 -32.03 27.46
CA SER A 407 5.96 -32.21 28.19
C SER A 407 6.81 -30.94 28.17
N LYS A 408 6.87 -30.23 27.04
CA LYS A 408 7.54 -28.92 26.96
C LYS A 408 6.87 -27.88 27.84
N PHE A 409 5.55 -27.77 27.81
CA PHE A 409 4.81 -26.83 28.64
C PHE A 409 5.09 -27.06 30.12
N TYR A 410 5.00 -28.31 30.60
CA TYR A 410 5.28 -28.63 32.01
C TYR A 410 6.73 -28.35 32.39
N LYS A 411 7.70 -28.57 31.49
CA LYS A 411 9.09 -28.13 31.71
C LYS A 411 9.18 -26.60 31.83
N THR A 412 8.50 -25.85 30.98
CA THR A 412 8.45 -24.38 31.08
C THR A 412 7.88 -23.95 32.42
N LEU A 413 6.73 -24.49 32.81
CA LEU A 413 6.05 -24.19 34.07
C LEU A 413 6.94 -24.50 35.28
N LEU A 414 7.61 -25.65 35.27
CA LEU A 414 8.56 -26.06 36.30
C LEU A 414 9.79 -25.14 36.39
N ILE A 415 10.36 -24.78 35.25
CA ILE A 415 11.64 -24.05 35.21
C ILE A 415 11.43 -22.55 35.48
N LYS A 416 10.41 -21.96 34.86
CA LYS A 416 10.14 -20.51 34.88
C LYS A 416 9.10 -20.10 35.92
N GLY A 417 8.18 -20.98 36.30
CA GLY A 417 7.04 -20.65 37.16
C GLY A 417 7.36 -20.45 38.65
N ASN A 418 8.58 -20.77 39.10
CA ASN A 418 8.98 -20.70 40.52
C ASN A 418 7.97 -21.38 41.47
N LEU A 419 7.65 -22.63 41.14
CA LEU A 419 6.58 -23.39 41.79
C LEU A 419 6.87 -23.68 43.27
N THR A 420 5.85 -23.50 44.11
CA THR A 420 5.85 -23.99 45.50
C THR A 420 5.89 -25.52 45.54
N LYS A 421 6.28 -26.12 46.67
CA LYS A 421 6.24 -27.59 46.85
C LYS A 421 4.87 -28.18 46.48
N LYS A 422 3.77 -27.55 46.92
CA LYS A 422 2.40 -27.97 46.60
C LYS A 422 2.18 -28.01 45.08
N GLN A 423 2.57 -26.95 44.38
CA GLN A 423 2.45 -26.87 42.92
C GLN A 423 3.35 -27.87 42.19
N GLN A 424 4.56 -28.14 42.70
CA GLN A 424 5.46 -29.16 42.17
C GLN A 424 4.83 -30.56 42.24
N LEU A 425 4.27 -30.94 43.40
CA LEU A 425 3.58 -32.21 43.58
C LEU A 425 2.37 -32.35 42.63
N VAL A 426 1.58 -31.29 42.50
CA VAL A 426 0.45 -31.25 41.55
C VAL A 426 0.93 -31.41 40.11
N LEU A 427 2.00 -30.73 39.72
CA LEU A 427 2.56 -30.82 38.36
C LEU A 427 3.12 -32.23 38.06
N ILE A 428 3.75 -32.89 39.04
CA ILE A 428 4.19 -34.29 38.88
C ILE A 428 2.98 -35.19 38.63
N SER A 429 1.93 -35.08 39.44
CA SER A 429 0.71 -35.88 39.24
C SER A 429 0.04 -35.59 37.90
N LYS A 430 0.04 -34.33 37.44
CA LYS A 430 -0.52 -33.96 36.14
C LYS A 430 0.29 -34.52 34.96
N SER A 431 1.54 -34.95 35.18
CA SER A 431 2.38 -35.54 34.13
C SER A 431 1.87 -36.89 33.62
N ASP A 432 0.95 -37.55 34.32
CA ASP A 432 0.25 -38.77 33.88
C ASP A 432 -0.52 -38.56 32.55
N ASN A 433 -0.86 -37.31 32.22
CA ASN A 433 -1.47 -36.97 30.93
C ASN A 433 -0.48 -37.07 29.74
N ILE A 434 0.83 -37.23 29.99
CA ILE A 434 1.85 -37.42 28.95
C ILE A 434 1.94 -38.91 28.58
N SER A 435 1.25 -39.30 27.52
CA SER A 435 1.17 -40.70 27.06
C SER A 435 2.46 -41.24 26.43
N SER A 436 3.34 -40.38 25.91
CA SER A 436 4.63 -40.81 25.35
C SER A 436 5.64 -41.09 26.46
N ASN A 437 6.09 -42.35 26.58
CA ASN A 437 7.16 -42.79 27.48
C ASN A 437 8.40 -41.88 27.43
N TYR A 438 8.83 -41.50 26.22
CA TYR A 438 10.00 -40.65 26.03
C TYR A 438 9.77 -39.23 26.55
N GLU A 439 8.59 -38.66 26.29
CA GLU A 439 8.29 -37.29 26.71
C GLU A 439 8.02 -37.17 28.21
N LEU A 440 7.38 -38.19 28.80
CA LEU A 440 7.20 -38.31 30.25
C LEU A 440 8.56 -38.43 30.94
N ALA A 441 9.42 -39.36 30.48
CA ALA A 441 10.77 -39.49 31.01
C ALA A 441 11.58 -38.20 30.87
N SER A 442 11.45 -37.51 29.73
CA SER A 442 12.10 -36.22 29.49
C SER A 442 11.65 -35.14 30.47
N PHE A 443 10.36 -35.08 30.83
CA PHE A 443 9.85 -34.20 31.89
C PHE A 443 10.37 -34.59 33.27
N LEU A 444 10.26 -35.87 33.65
CA LEU A 444 10.71 -36.34 34.97
C LEU A 444 12.21 -36.12 35.19
N LEU A 445 13.04 -36.31 34.17
CA LEU A 445 14.46 -35.97 34.23
C LEU A 445 14.68 -34.48 34.53
N ALA A 446 13.95 -33.58 33.87
CA ALA A 446 14.01 -32.15 34.19
C ALA A 446 13.55 -31.86 35.63
N ALA A 447 12.53 -32.57 36.12
CA ALA A 447 12.06 -32.47 37.51
C ALA A 447 13.13 -32.89 38.52
N THR A 448 13.83 -34.01 38.31
CA THR A 448 14.95 -34.43 39.18
C THR A 448 16.11 -33.41 39.24
N HIS A 449 16.22 -32.55 38.23
CA HIS A 449 17.22 -31.49 38.20
C HIS A 449 16.78 -30.22 38.92
N LYS A 450 15.49 -29.90 38.88
CA LYS A 450 14.95 -28.63 39.38
C LYS A 450 14.40 -28.71 40.81
N MET A 451 13.85 -29.85 41.21
CA MET A 451 13.20 -30.05 42.51
C MET A 451 14.16 -30.57 43.58
N ASP A 452 13.76 -30.44 44.85
CA ASP A 452 14.51 -30.95 46.00
C ASP A 452 14.22 -32.45 46.21
N LEU A 453 15.23 -33.29 45.97
CA LEU A 453 15.12 -34.74 46.09
C LEU A 453 15.34 -35.26 47.53
N GLU A 454 15.78 -34.41 48.45
CA GLU A 454 15.82 -34.74 49.89
C GLU A 454 14.41 -34.68 50.49
N ASP A 455 13.50 -33.94 49.87
CA ASP A 455 12.10 -33.95 50.23
C ASP A 455 11.45 -35.27 49.82
N LYS A 456 11.12 -36.08 50.83
CA LYS A 456 10.54 -37.41 50.63
C LYS A 456 9.25 -37.39 49.81
N GLU A 457 8.39 -36.39 49.97
CA GLU A 457 7.11 -36.34 49.23
C GLU A 457 7.35 -36.08 47.74
N ILE A 458 8.31 -35.21 47.41
CA ILE A 458 8.70 -34.96 46.01
C ILE A 458 9.34 -36.21 45.41
N LYS A 459 10.27 -36.85 46.14
CA LYS A 459 10.94 -38.07 45.68
C LYS A 459 9.95 -39.20 45.43
N ASP A 460 9.03 -39.45 46.38
CA ASP A 460 8.02 -40.49 46.26
C ASP A 460 7.06 -40.20 45.08
N ALA A 461 6.66 -38.93 44.89
CA ALA A 461 5.83 -38.53 43.74
C ALA A 461 6.53 -38.78 42.39
N LEU A 462 7.81 -38.46 42.27
CA LEU A 462 8.59 -38.71 41.05
C LEU A 462 8.76 -40.21 40.76
N ILE A 463 8.95 -41.03 41.80
CA ILE A 463 9.01 -42.49 41.67
C ILE A 463 7.68 -43.02 41.16
N ASN A 464 6.56 -42.56 41.71
CA ASN A 464 5.23 -43.00 41.29
C ASN A 464 4.95 -42.62 39.83
N ALA A 465 5.20 -41.37 39.44
CA ALA A 465 5.03 -40.95 38.04
C ALA A 465 5.95 -41.73 37.07
N ALA A 466 7.16 -42.11 37.50
CA ALA A 466 8.04 -42.93 36.68
C ALA A 466 7.48 -44.33 36.40
N GLN A 467 6.63 -44.89 37.28
CA GLN A 467 6.05 -46.22 37.10
C GLN A 467 5.09 -46.30 35.90
N GLU A 468 4.55 -45.17 35.44
CA GLU A 468 3.74 -45.09 34.23
C GLU A 468 4.58 -45.25 32.94
N ILE A 469 5.91 -45.18 33.02
CA ILE A 469 6.81 -45.41 31.89
C ILE A 469 6.98 -46.90 31.64
N SER A 470 6.33 -47.40 30.59
CA SER A 470 6.42 -48.80 30.16
C SER A 470 7.73 -49.15 29.44
N SER A 471 8.48 -48.16 28.94
CA SER A 471 9.79 -48.38 28.33
C SER A 471 10.86 -48.59 29.41
N GLU A 472 11.37 -49.81 29.54
CA GLU A 472 12.43 -50.14 30.50
C GLU A 472 13.66 -49.20 30.40
N TYR A 473 14.02 -48.82 29.17
CA TYR A 473 15.14 -47.93 28.91
C TYR A 473 14.91 -46.52 29.47
N GLU A 474 13.75 -45.93 29.19
CA GLU A 474 13.42 -44.58 29.68
C GLU A 474 13.13 -44.58 31.18
N TYR A 475 12.42 -45.59 31.69
CA TYR A 475 12.22 -45.82 33.13
C TYR A 475 13.55 -45.90 33.88
N GLY A 476 14.48 -46.74 33.39
CA GLY A 476 15.79 -46.93 34.00
C GLY A 476 16.61 -45.65 34.07
N LYS A 477 16.53 -44.77 33.06
CA LYS A 477 17.17 -43.45 33.10
C LYS A 477 16.61 -42.57 34.21
N VAL A 478 15.28 -42.47 34.30
CA VAL A 478 14.60 -41.62 35.29
C VAL A 478 14.93 -42.12 36.70
N MET A 479 14.79 -43.43 36.95
CA MET A 479 15.08 -44.02 38.25
C MET A 479 16.54 -43.82 38.65
N LYS A 480 17.48 -44.00 37.71
CA LYS A 480 18.89 -43.71 37.97
C LYS A 480 19.10 -42.26 38.39
N ALA A 481 18.44 -41.30 37.73
CA ALA A 481 18.53 -39.89 38.09
C ALA A 481 18.00 -39.62 39.51
N ILE A 482 16.85 -40.20 39.87
CA ILE A 482 16.22 -40.04 41.20
C ILE A 482 17.12 -40.54 42.36
N TYR A 483 17.88 -41.63 42.15
CA TYR A 483 18.75 -42.21 43.19
C TYR A 483 20.21 -41.76 43.12
N SER A 484 20.59 -41.01 42.08
CA SER A 484 21.99 -40.55 41.89
C SER A 484 22.34 -39.26 42.64
N LYS A 485 21.32 -38.60 43.19
CA LYS A 485 21.42 -37.46 44.09
C LYS A 485 20.88 -37.89 45.44
#